data_AF-A0A7C1QTV7-F1
#
_entry.id   AF-A0A7C1QTV7-F1
#
_cell.length_a   1.000
_cell.length_b   1.000
_cell.length_c   1.000
_cell.angle_alpha   90.00
_cell.angle_beta   90.00
_cell.angle_gamma   90.00
#
_symmetry.space_group_name_H-M   'P 1'
#
loop_
_entity.id
_entity.type
_entity.pdbx_description
1 polymer ?
#
loop_
_entity_poly.entity_id
_entity_poly.type
_entity_poly.pdbx_seq_one_letter_code
_entity_poly.pdbx_strand_id
1 'polypeptide(L)'
;MSDISKYIPKESLTVKQIFEEYKKAGDAEPTRGYLGASIIGHPCERYLWYCFRQCCSPDFSGRMYRLFETGDREEGRMAANLRSIGCEVHDFVPSPEDYSGGYPRGLIRIEKQFEVSALGGHFSGHMDGCALGIPEAPKTWHVLEFKTHKAKSFKKLEKEGVQKSKPQHFSQMQIYMHLTKMTRALYLAVNKDTDDLCSERIKHDSGACETLMSKAERIITSNEPPKRAFSRRDYYECKWCDAQSICWGPESSEPALPIKTLSCRQCCHATPDIHSEGANWHCEKLGVPVKDLEPCEHHLCLPGLFSFASPDDFRNDERGEYIVFKNEDGATWEHGEGFNCYSSEELMKLRVKDLTGGIVAKTKELFDAEITQCEEDILSCYPKEDCETVWEGREKNLSEAWRAAFNEDLMSLEMINSSSFPDYKVAELPGGRVAIVWCSGRAEIRKGKE
;
A
#
# COMPACT_ATOMS: atom_id res chain seq x y z
N MET A 1 48.79 -7.65 6.54
CA MET A 1 47.65 -8.49 6.12
C MET A 1 47.44 -8.23 4.64
N SER A 2 47.24 -9.27 3.82
CA SER A 2 46.85 -9.10 2.43
C SER A 2 45.52 -8.35 2.36
N ASP A 3 45.40 -7.39 1.45
CA ASP A 3 44.15 -6.69 1.22
C ASP A 3 43.12 -7.65 0.62
N ILE A 4 42.16 -8.05 1.46
CA ILE A 4 41.08 -8.96 1.09
C ILE A 4 39.84 -8.24 0.55
N SER A 5 39.82 -6.89 0.53
CA SER A 5 38.68 -6.11 0.07
C SER A 5 38.29 -6.43 -1.37
N LYS A 6 39.29 -6.78 -2.20
CA LYS A 6 39.12 -7.22 -3.60
C LYS A 6 38.37 -8.55 -3.77
N TYR A 7 38.23 -9.35 -2.71
CA TYR A 7 37.49 -10.62 -2.73
C TYR A 7 36.10 -10.49 -2.10
N ILE A 8 35.76 -9.33 -1.54
CA ILE A 8 34.42 -9.08 -1.02
C ILE A 8 33.53 -8.78 -2.24
N PRO A 9 32.49 -9.59 -2.51
CA PRO A 9 31.60 -9.34 -3.62
C PRO A 9 30.88 -8.00 -3.39
N LYS A 10 30.72 -7.21 -4.47
CA LYS A 10 29.98 -5.94 -4.43
C LYS A 10 28.52 -6.13 -4.01
N GLU A 11 27.94 -7.28 -4.36
CA GLU A 11 26.60 -7.70 -3.98
C GLU A 11 26.63 -9.17 -3.52
N SER A 12 26.02 -9.45 -2.38
CA SER A 12 25.87 -10.83 -1.88
C SER A 12 24.57 -11.43 -2.41
N LEU A 13 24.67 -12.40 -3.32
CA LEU A 13 23.51 -13.14 -3.84
C LEU A 13 22.70 -13.79 -2.72
N THR A 14 23.35 -14.29 -1.67
CA THR A 14 22.69 -14.85 -0.49
C THR A 14 21.82 -13.81 0.21
N VAL A 15 22.34 -12.59 0.42
CA VAL A 15 21.57 -11.50 1.06
C VAL A 15 20.40 -11.06 0.18
N LYS A 16 20.62 -10.97 -1.13
CA LYS A 16 19.56 -10.63 -2.10
C LYS A 16 18.41 -11.65 -2.04
N GLN A 17 18.71 -12.94 -2.14
CA GLN A 17 17.70 -14.00 -2.09
C GLN A 17 16.94 -14.03 -0.77
N ILE A 18 17.60 -13.78 0.37
CA ILE A 18 16.92 -13.67 1.67
C ILE A 18 15.90 -12.52 1.64
N PHE A 19 16.28 -11.34 1.15
CA PHE A 19 15.34 -10.22 1.08
C PHE A 19 14.23 -10.43 0.04
N GLU A 20 14.50 -11.10 -1.08
CA GLU A 20 13.47 -11.48 -2.05
C GLU A 20 12.43 -12.39 -1.40
N GLU A 21 12.84 -13.39 -0.61
CA GLU A 21 11.90 -14.25 0.12
C GLU A 21 11.10 -13.49 1.19
N TYR A 22 11.71 -12.58 1.95
CA TYR A 22 10.97 -11.72 2.89
C TYR A 22 9.97 -10.82 2.17
N LYS A 23 10.32 -10.27 1.00
CA LYS A 23 9.40 -9.44 0.20
C LYS A 23 8.24 -10.29 -0.30
N LYS A 24 8.52 -11.44 -0.90
CA LYS A 24 7.50 -12.37 -1.39
C LYS A 24 6.53 -12.80 -0.29
N ALA A 25 7.04 -13.15 0.88
CA ALA A 25 6.21 -13.53 2.03
C ALA A 25 5.36 -12.35 2.54
N GLY A 26 5.95 -11.16 2.63
CA GLY A 26 5.26 -9.95 3.10
C GLY A 26 4.22 -9.41 2.12
N ASP A 27 4.49 -9.47 0.81
CA ASP A 27 3.56 -9.05 -0.25
C ASP A 27 2.37 -10.03 -0.36
N ALA A 28 2.52 -11.27 0.12
CA ALA A 28 1.45 -12.27 0.17
C ALA A 28 0.53 -12.13 1.39
N GLU A 29 0.85 -11.25 2.35
CA GLU A 29 -0.02 -11.03 3.51
C GLU A 29 -1.34 -10.37 3.07
N PRO A 30 -2.50 -10.88 3.53
CA PRO A 30 -3.78 -10.31 3.15
C PRO A 30 -3.91 -8.89 3.70
N THR A 31 -4.46 -8.00 2.88
CA THR A 31 -4.80 -6.64 3.29
C THR A 31 -5.82 -6.68 4.43
N ARG A 32 -5.57 -5.90 5.49
CA ARG A 32 -6.49 -5.83 6.64
C ARG A 32 -7.86 -5.31 6.22
N GLY A 33 -8.92 -5.93 6.74
CA GLY A 33 -10.32 -5.57 6.47
C GLY A 33 -10.88 -4.43 7.33
N TYR A 34 -10.06 -3.78 8.15
CA TYR A 34 -10.51 -2.75 9.11
C TYR A 34 -9.56 -1.55 9.13
N LEU A 35 -10.05 -0.40 9.59
CA LEU A 35 -9.21 0.74 9.94
C LEU A 35 -8.44 0.42 11.22
N GLY A 36 -7.11 0.42 11.13
CA GLY A 36 -6.25 0.03 12.26
C GLY A 36 -6.17 1.09 13.37
N ALA A 37 -6.38 0.69 14.63
CA ALA A 37 -6.12 1.54 15.79
C ALA A 37 -4.65 2.01 15.87
N SER A 38 -3.71 1.23 15.33
CA SER A 38 -2.28 1.62 15.24
C SER A 38 -2.01 2.79 14.30
N ILE A 39 -2.92 3.08 13.37
CA ILE A 39 -2.78 4.20 12.41
C ILE A 39 -3.71 5.37 12.68
N ILE A 40 -4.69 5.24 13.60
CA ILE A 40 -5.70 6.28 13.84
C ILE A 40 -5.13 7.65 14.21
N GLY A 41 -3.95 7.69 14.84
CA GLY A 41 -3.25 8.94 15.17
C GLY A 41 -2.51 9.59 14.00
N HIS A 42 -2.59 9.05 12.78
CA HIS A 42 -2.00 9.67 11.59
C HIS A 42 -2.60 11.06 11.35
N PRO A 43 -1.79 12.09 11.02
CA PRO A 43 -2.28 13.47 10.89
C PRO A 43 -3.22 13.67 9.69
N CYS A 44 -3.11 12.84 8.65
CA CYS A 44 -3.95 12.93 7.46
C CYS A 44 -5.10 11.92 7.49
N GLU A 45 -6.33 12.40 7.72
CA GLU A 45 -7.56 11.59 7.65
C GLU A 45 -7.82 11.04 6.24
N ARG A 46 -7.47 11.82 5.20
CA ARG A 46 -7.59 11.36 3.82
C ARG A 46 -6.74 10.12 3.54
N TYR A 47 -5.53 10.05 4.11
CA TYR A 47 -4.69 8.86 3.98
C TYR A 47 -5.35 7.64 4.66
N LEU A 48 -5.87 7.82 5.87
CA LEU A 48 -6.58 6.76 6.59
C LEU A 48 -7.82 6.26 5.83
N TRP A 49 -8.52 7.17 5.16
CA TRP A 49 -9.64 6.85 4.27
C TRP A 49 -9.18 6.00 3.08
N TYR A 50 -8.09 6.37 2.39
CA TYR A 50 -7.53 5.56 1.30
C TYR A 50 -7.08 4.17 1.77
N CYS A 51 -6.46 4.07 2.96
CA CYS A 51 -6.09 2.77 3.53
C CYS A 51 -7.32 1.90 3.82
N PHE A 52 -8.35 2.47 4.47
CA PHE A 52 -9.58 1.74 4.79
C PHE A 52 -10.34 1.27 3.55
N ARG A 53 -10.34 2.09 2.49
CA ARG A 53 -10.94 1.82 1.19
C ARG A 53 -10.06 0.95 0.28
N GLN A 54 -8.89 0.50 0.74
CA GLN A 54 -7.90 -0.28 -0.03
C GLN A 54 -7.44 0.40 -1.33
N CYS A 55 -7.44 1.73 -1.38
CA CYS A 55 -7.00 2.48 -2.57
C CYS A 55 -5.48 2.50 -2.68
N CYS A 56 -4.76 2.37 -1.56
CA CYS A 56 -3.30 2.35 -1.55
C CYS A 56 -2.78 1.30 -0.57
N SER A 57 -1.62 0.74 -0.87
CA SER A 57 -0.86 -0.11 0.03
C SER A 57 0.60 0.32 0.05
N PRO A 58 1.24 0.38 1.24
CA PRO A 58 2.67 0.60 1.33
C PRO A 58 3.42 -0.48 0.55
N ASP A 59 4.44 -0.08 -0.20
CA ASP A 59 5.40 -1.02 -0.78
C ASP A 59 6.64 -1.12 0.10
N PHE A 60 6.86 -2.31 0.66
CA PHE A 60 8.00 -2.57 1.54
C PHE A 60 9.06 -3.43 0.84
N SER A 61 10.31 -3.08 1.09
CA SER A 61 11.44 -3.96 0.74
C SER A 61 11.49 -5.17 1.67
N GLY A 62 12.11 -6.27 1.21
CA GLY A 62 12.35 -7.45 2.06
C GLY A 62 13.11 -7.15 3.35
N ARG A 63 14.03 -6.17 3.30
CA ARG A 63 14.71 -5.68 4.49
C ARG A 63 13.74 -5.03 5.50
N MET A 64 12.72 -4.32 5.03
CA MET A 64 11.69 -3.73 5.89
C MET A 64 10.79 -4.80 6.50
N TYR A 65 10.37 -5.81 5.73
CA TYR A 65 9.63 -6.95 6.28
C TYR A 65 10.42 -7.70 7.35
N ARG A 66 11.72 -7.95 7.12
CA ARG A 66 12.62 -8.51 8.14
C ARG A 66 12.76 -7.60 9.38
N LEU A 67 12.66 -6.29 9.20
CA LEU A 67 12.70 -5.35 10.32
C LEU A 67 11.41 -5.42 11.15
N PHE A 68 10.25 -5.67 10.54
CA PHE A 68 9.01 -5.94 11.26
C PHE A 68 9.12 -7.21 12.10
N GLU A 69 9.64 -8.30 11.53
CA GLU A 69 9.94 -9.54 12.27
C GLU A 69 10.87 -9.28 13.47
N THR A 70 11.85 -8.37 13.33
CA THR A 70 12.70 -7.98 14.46
C THR A 70 11.87 -7.34 15.57
N GLY A 71 10.88 -6.52 15.24
CA GLY A 71 9.92 -5.97 16.20
C GLY A 71 9.15 -7.07 16.92
N ASP A 72 8.56 -8.02 16.18
CA ASP A 72 7.78 -9.13 16.76
C ASP A 72 8.61 -9.97 17.75
N ARG A 73 9.88 -10.21 17.43
CA ARG A 73 10.80 -10.94 18.33
C ARG A 73 11.10 -10.17 19.62
N GLU A 74 11.17 -8.84 19.53
CA GLU A 74 11.42 -7.98 20.68
C GLU A 74 10.22 -7.89 21.63
N GLU A 75 9.00 -7.97 21.11
CA GLU A 75 7.78 -7.99 21.93
C GLU A 75 7.80 -9.16 22.93
N GLY A 76 8.12 -10.37 22.46
CA GLY A 76 8.25 -11.55 23.33
C GLY A 76 9.37 -11.40 24.38
N ARG A 77 10.49 -10.77 24.02
CA ARG A 77 11.59 -10.48 24.96
C ARG A 77 11.16 -9.48 26.03
N MET A 78 10.46 -8.42 25.66
CA MET A 78 9.94 -7.41 26.59
C MET A 78 8.91 -7.99 27.56
N ALA A 79 8.00 -8.83 27.08
CA ALA A 79 7.04 -9.52 27.94
C ALA A 79 7.75 -10.45 28.95
N ALA A 80 8.76 -11.21 28.51
CA ALA A 80 9.59 -12.04 29.39
C ALA A 80 10.35 -11.20 30.44
N ASN A 81 10.84 -10.02 30.07
CA ASN A 81 11.50 -9.10 31.00
C ASN A 81 10.54 -8.60 32.09
N LEU A 82 9.30 -8.27 31.73
CA LEU A 82 8.28 -7.86 32.72
C LEU A 82 7.93 -9.02 33.67
N ARG A 83 7.81 -10.25 33.16
CA ARG A 83 7.60 -11.45 34.00
C ARG A 83 8.76 -11.70 34.96
N SER A 84 10.00 -11.53 34.50
CA SER A 84 11.18 -11.81 35.33
C SER A 84 11.32 -10.86 36.52
N ILE A 85 10.74 -9.66 36.44
CA ILE A 85 10.66 -8.71 37.57
C ILE A 85 9.39 -8.89 38.42
N GLY A 86 8.61 -9.95 38.18
CA GLY A 86 7.43 -10.30 38.98
C GLY A 86 6.12 -9.68 38.52
N CYS A 87 6.06 -9.08 37.32
CA CYS A 87 4.77 -8.64 36.75
C CYS A 87 3.98 -9.85 36.25
N GLU A 88 2.67 -9.82 36.44
CA GLU A 88 1.74 -10.71 35.76
C GLU A 88 1.51 -10.16 34.36
N VAL A 89 1.80 -10.94 33.32
CA VAL A 89 1.71 -10.52 31.91
C VAL A 89 0.88 -11.53 31.12
N HIS A 90 -0.10 -11.01 30.39
CA HIS A 90 -0.92 -11.76 29.44
C HIS A 90 -0.70 -11.16 28.05
N ASP A 91 -0.22 -11.97 27.09
CA ASP A 91 0.16 -11.60 25.73
C ASP A 91 -0.28 -12.64 24.66
N PHE A 92 -0.81 -13.81 25.04
CA PHE A 92 -1.30 -14.87 24.11
C PHE A 92 -2.39 -15.79 24.68
N VAL A 93 -3.33 -16.22 23.81
CA VAL A 93 -4.21 -17.42 23.84
C VAL A 93 -3.51 -18.73 24.18
N PRO A 94 -3.49 -19.32 25.39
CA PRO A 94 -3.08 -20.72 25.46
C PRO A 94 -4.15 -21.56 24.77
N SER A 95 -3.80 -22.23 23.67
CA SER A 95 -4.62 -23.31 23.15
C SER A 95 -4.62 -24.47 24.17
N PRO A 96 -5.63 -25.37 24.18
CA PRO A 96 -5.60 -26.58 25.00
C PRO A 96 -4.31 -27.42 24.83
N GLU A 97 -3.63 -27.25 23.69
CA GLU A 97 -2.39 -27.92 23.30
C GLU A 97 -1.17 -27.33 24.04
N ASP A 98 -1.19 -26.02 24.32
CA ASP A 98 -0.12 -25.27 25.00
C ASP A 98 -0.01 -25.59 26.51
N TYR A 99 -1.05 -26.19 27.10
CA TYR A 99 -1.02 -26.65 28.49
C TYR A 99 -0.15 -27.92 28.69
N SER A 100 0.30 -28.56 27.60
CA SER A 100 1.04 -29.83 27.65
C SER A 100 2.56 -29.71 27.54
N GLY A 101 3.10 -28.53 27.22
CA GLY A 101 4.53 -28.31 27.06
C GLY A 101 4.90 -26.85 27.33
N GLY A 102 5.87 -26.62 28.22
CA GLY A 102 6.25 -25.27 28.66
C GLY A 102 6.54 -24.30 27.51
N TYR A 103 6.35 -23.00 27.81
CA TYR A 103 6.54 -21.86 26.91
C TYR A 103 7.60 -22.09 25.82
N PRO A 104 7.23 -22.01 24.53
CA PRO A 104 8.16 -22.24 23.44
C PRO A 104 9.25 -21.17 23.43
N ARG A 105 10.49 -21.59 23.72
CA ARG A 105 11.70 -20.80 23.47
C ARG A 105 12.06 -20.90 21.99
N GLY A 106 11.44 -20.05 21.17
CA GLY A 106 11.89 -19.76 19.80
C GLY A 106 10.79 -19.80 18.73
N LEU A 107 10.83 -18.79 17.84
CA LEU A 107 10.23 -18.73 16.49
C LEU A 107 8.83 -19.35 16.31
N ILE A 108 7.88 -18.99 17.16
CA ILE A 108 6.46 -19.25 16.92
C ILE A 108 5.77 -17.90 16.78
N ARG A 109 5.02 -17.71 15.68
CA ARG A 109 4.09 -16.59 15.54
C ARG A 109 3.08 -16.73 16.67
N ILE A 110 3.22 -15.90 17.69
CA ILE A 110 2.28 -15.83 18.80
C ILE A 110 1.03 -15.11 18.27
N GLU A 111 -0.11 -15.81 18.21
CA GLU A 111 -1.38 -15.16 17.87
C GLU A 111 -1.72 -14.16 18.99
N LYS A 112 -1.60 -12.86 18.68
CA LYS A 112 -1.81 -11.77 19.64
C LYS A 112 -3.23 -11.81 20.17
N GLN A 113 -3.35 -11.75 21.50
CA GLN A 113 -4.54 -12.16 22.24
C GLN A 113 -5.64 -11.11 22.38
N PHE A 114 -5.31 -9.83 22.20
CA PHE A 114 -6.20 -8.73 22.60
C PHE A 114 -6.61 -7.94 21.38
N GLU A 115 -7.49 -8.53 20.58
CA GLU A 115 -8.23 -7.75 19.61
C GLU A 115 -9.21 -6.83 20.34
N VAL A 116 -9.14 -5.54 20.01
CA VAL A 116 -10.20 -4.59 20.31
C VAL A 116 -10.90 -4.26 19.00
N SER A 117 -12.22 -4.14 19.06
CA SER A 117 -13.09 -3.86 17.92
C SER A 117 -14.13 -2.81 18.30
N ALA A 118 -14.49 -1.97 17.34
CA ALA A 118 -15.60 -1.05 17.39
C ALA A 118 -16.14 -0.78 15.98
N LEU A 119 -17.27 -0.08 15.90
CA LEU A 119 -17.90 0.33 14.65
C LEU A 119 -18.19 -0.89 13.75
N GLY A 120 -18.85 -1.91 14.31
CA GLY A 120 -19.20 -3.14 13.62
C GLY A 120 -18.01 -3.99 13.18
N GLY A 121 -16.81 -3.79 13.74
CA GLY A 121 -15.58 -4.46 13.30
C GLY A 121 -14.79 -3.69 12.24
N HIS A 122 -15.27 -2.53 11.79
CA HIS A 122 -14.54 -1.69 10.83
C HIS A 122 -13.41 -0.89 11.48
N PHE A 123 -13.35 -0.81 12.81
CA PHE A 123 -12.25 -0.20 13.55
C PHE A 123 -11.69 -1.19 14.58
N SER A 124 -10.50 -1.74 14.29
CA SER A 124 -9.91 -2.78 15.13
C SER A 124 -8.42 -2.58 15.39
N GLY A 125 -7.90 -3.25 16.40
CA GLY A 125 -6.48 -3.25 16.72
C GLY A 125 -6.11 -4.40 17.65
N HIS A 126 -4.82 -4.70 17.70
CA HIS A 126 -4.28 -5.85 18.43
C HIS A 126 -3.26 -5.30 19.43
N MET A 127 -3.51 -5.51 20.71
CA MET A 127 -2.57 -5.09 21.76
C MET A 127 -1.43 -6.08 21.89
N ASP A 128 -0.26 -5.61 22.33
CA ASP A 128 0.88 -6.49 22.61
C ASP A 128 0.68 -7.30 23.89
N GLY A 129 -0.23 -6.85 24.78
CA GLY A 129 -0.64 -7.58 25.97
C GLY A 129 -1.27 -6.68 27.03
N CYS A 130 -1.50 -7.24 28.22
CA CYS A 130 -1.79 -6.49 29.42
C CYS A 130 -0.96 -6.99 30.61
N ALA A 131 -0.70 -6.11 31.58
CA ALA A 131 0.05 -6.48 32.78
C ALA A 131 -0.51 -5.90 34.07
N LEU A 132 -0.29 -6.65 35.15
CA LEU A 132 -0.48 -6.25 36.55
C LEU A 132 0.87 -6.38 37.29
N GLY A 133 1.06 -5.65 38.39
CA GLY A 133 2.30 -5.73 39.16
C GLY A 133 3.43 -4.81 38.67
N ILE A 134 3.16 -3.90 37.74
CA ILE A 134 4.12 -2.87 37.32
C ILE A 134 4.64 -2.10 38.55
N PRO A 135 5.97 -1.99 38.79
CA PRO A 135 6.51 -1.45 40.05
C PRO A 135 5.96 -0.07 40.45
N GLU A 136 5.73 0.82 39.48
CA GLU A 136 5.22 2.17 39.71
C GLU A 136 3.70 2.22 39.95
N ALA A 137 2.97 1.12 39.73
CA ALA A 137 1.57 0.95 40.13
C ALA A 137 1.17 -0.53 40.21
N PRO A 138 1.57 -1.24 41.28
CA PRO A 138 1.46 -2.70 41.33
C PRO A 138 0.02 -3.24 41.30
N LYS A 139 -0.96 -2.40 41.67
CA LYS A 139 -2.38 -2.77 41.79
C LYS A 139 -3.22 -2.36 40.57
N THR A 140 -2.61 -1.82 39.52
CA THR A 140 -3.33 -1.31 38.36
C THR A 140 -2.99 -2.16 37.14
N TRP A 141 -4.01 -2.50 36.36
CA TRP A 141 -3.84 -3.11 35.04
C TRP A 141 -3.38 -2.08 34.02
N HIS A 142 -2.45 -2.48 33.17
CA HIS A 142 -1.94 -1.65 32.08
C HIS A 142 -2.08 -2.39 30.76
N VAL A 143 -2.56 -1.67 29.74
CA VAL A 143 -2.31 -2.03 28.34
C VAL A 143 -0.79 -2.02 28.11
N LEU A 144 -0.24 -3.04 27.46
CA LEU A 144 1.16 -3.07 27.04
C LEU A 144 1.28 -2.62 25.58
N GLU A 145 2.24 -1.74 25.33
CA GLU A 145 2.64 -1.34 23.97
C GLU A 145 4.17 -1.35 23.89
N PHE A 146 4.71 -2.20 23.04
CA PHE A 146 6.13 -2.44 22.87
C PHE A 146 6.64 -1.85 21.57
N LYS A 147 7.78 -1.14 21.62
CA LYS A 147 8.34 -0.49 20.43
C LYS A 147 9.85 -0.56 20.36
N THR A 148 10.35 -0.83 19.16
CA THR A 148 11.78 -0.67 18.86
C THR A 148 12.04 0.71 18.24
N HIS A 149 13.12 1.36 18.66
CA HIS A 149 13.50 2.70 18.18
C HIS A 149 14.93 2.71 17.66
N LYS A 150 15.19 3.52 16.63
CA LYS A 150 16.56 3.96 16.29
C LYS A 150 17.02 5.05 17.27
N ALA A 151 18.32 5.22 17.48
CA ALA A 151 18.87 6.14 18.49
C ALA A 151 18.26 7.55 18.46
N LYS A 152 18.12 8.18 17.28
CA LYS A 152 17.51 9.52 17.18
C LYS A 152 16.06 9.55 17.68
N SER A 153 15.29 8.51 17.38
CA SER A 153 13.90 8.43 17.83
C SER A 153 13.80 8.12 19.31
N PHE A 154 14.73 7.32 19.86
CA PHE A 154 14.77 6.97 21.27
C PHE A 154 15.12 8.18 22.14
N LYS A 155 16.16 8.94 21.77
CA LYS A 155 16.52 10.19 22.46
C LYS A 155 15.39 11.22 22.49
N LYS A 156 14.60 11.30 21.41
CA LYS A 156 13.42 12.19 21.37
C LYS A 156 12.33 11.69 22.34
N LEU A 157 12.11 10.38 22.41
CA LEU A 157 11.16 9.75 23.34
C LEU A 157 11.55 10.06 24.80
N GLU A 158 12.80 9.81 25.18
CA GLU A 158 13.27 10.08 26.55
C GLU A 158 13.11 11.54 26.96
N LYS A 159 13.31 12.47 26.02
CA LYS A 159 13.23 13.90 26.27
C LYS A 159 11.79 14.44 26.35
N GLU A 160 10.90 13.95 25.50
CA GLU A 160 9.59 14.60 25.25
C GLU A 160 8.39 13.75 25.67
N GLY A 161 8.60 12.47 25.99
CA GLY A 161 7.56 11.48 26.24
C GLY A 161 6.84 11.03 24.98
N VAL A 162 6.02 9.98 25.11
CA VAL A 162 5.31 9.32 23.99
C VAL A 162 4.35 10.28 23.30
N GLN A 163 3.56 11.05 24.05
CA GLN A 163 2.52 11.91 23.47
C GLN A 163 3.08 12.93 22.46
N LYS A 164 4.25 13.54 22.75
CA LYS A 164 4.88 14.52 21.86
C LYS A 164 5.78 13.87 20.81
N SER A 165 6.56 12.87 21.19
CA SER A 165 7.53 12.24 20.29
C SER A 165 6.89 11.26 19.30
N LYS A 166 5.78 10.64 19.70
CA LYS A 166 5.04 9.56 19.03
C LYS A 166 3.52 9.70 19.24
N PRO A 167 2.90 10.80 18.76
CA PRO A 167 1.46 11.03 18.93
C PRO A 167 0.60 9.88 18.41
N GLN A 168 1.02 9.20 17.34
CA GLN A 168 0.32 8.03 16.81
C GLN A 168 0.29 6.84 17.79
N HIS A 169 1.40 6.57 18.49
CA HIS A 169 1.45 5.50 19.49
C HIS A 169 0.63 5.87 20.73
N PHE A 170 0.62 7.16 21.10
CA PHE A 170 -0.27 7.66 22.14
C PHE A 170 -1.73 7.43 21.76
N SER A 171 -2.15 7.81 20.54
CA SER A 171 -3.52 7.58 20.06
C SER A 171 -3.90 6.09 20.07
N GLN A 172 -3.00 5.21 19.64
CA GLN A 172 -3.21 3.77 19.68
C GLN A 172 -3.48 3.27 21.11
N MET A 173 -2.62 3.62 22.08
CA MET A 173 -2.81 3.23 23.48
C MET A 173 -4.09 3.83 24.09
N GLN A 174 -4.47 5.05 23.71
CA GLN A 174 -5.73 5.67 24.16
C GLN A 174 -6.93 4.84 23.71
N ILE A 175 -6.98 4.44 22.43
CA ILE A 175 -8.03 3.56 21.91
C ILE A 175 -8.04 2.21 22.61
N TYR A 176 -6.88 1.59 22.83
CA TYR A 176 -6.79 0.31 23.53
C TYR A 176 -7.31 0.40 24.95
N MET A 177 -6.90 1.41 25.72
CA MET A 177 -7.44 1.68 27.05
C MET A 177 -8.95 1.93 27.02
N HIS A 178 -9.45 2.70 26.04
CA HIS A 178 -10.86 3.05 25.92
C HIS A 178 -11.75 1.83 25.65
N LEU A 179 -11.34 0.96 24.74
CA LEU A 179 -12.11 -0.22 24.33
C LEU A 179 -12.02 -1.35 25.37
N THR A 180 -10.87 -1.52 26.04
CA THR A 180 -10.70 -2.49 27.13
C THR A 180 -11.17 -2.01 28.50
N LYS A 181 -11.53 -0.72 28.64
CA LYS A 181 -11.85 -0.05 29.91
C LYS A 181 -10.69 0.01 30.90
N MET A 182 -9.46 -0.25 30.46
CA MET A 182 -8.27 -0.03 31.27
C MET A 182 -7.98 1.47 31.41
N THR A 183 -7.40 1.87 32.55
CA THR A 183 -7.14 3.30 32.85
C THR A 183 -5.67 3.69 32.70
N ARG A 184 -4.81 2.72 32.40
CA ARG A 184 -3.37 2.89 32.24
C ARG A 184 -2.85 2.08 31.07
N ALA A 185 -1.77 2.59 30.47
CA ALA A 185 -0.92 1.85 29.55
C ALA A 185 0.53 1.95 30.02
N LEU A 186 1.34 0.95 29.69
CA LEU A 186 2.78 0.94 29.80
C LEU A 186 3.35 0.90 28.38
N TYR A 187 3.97 2.00 27.98
CA TYR A 187 4.79 2.03 26.78
C TYR A 187 6.21 1.61 27.14
N LEU A 188 6.71 0.52 26.57
CA LEU A 188 8.07 0.05 26.80
C LEU A 188 8.83 0.03 25.47
N ALA A 189 9.96 0.75 25.43
CA ALA A 189 10.76 0.93 24.25
C ALA A 189 12.18 0.42 24.44
N VAL A 190 12.75 -0.14 23.37
CA VAL A 190 14.17 -0.49 23.27
C VAL A 190 14.88 0.30 22.18
N ASN A 191 16.08 0.77 22.47
CA ASN A 191 16.98 1.32 21.47
C ASN A 191 17.70 0.20 20.72
N LYS A 192 17.48 0.07 19.41
CA LYS A 192 18.10 -0.97 18.58
C LYS A 192 19.63 -0.85 18.46
N ASP A 193 20.18 0.31 18.80
CA ASP A 193 21.61 0.57 18.65
C ASP A 193 22.40 0.27 19.93
N THR A 194 21.75 0.33 21.10
CA THR A 194 22.41 0.22 22.43
C THR A 194 21.76 -0.80 23.36
N ASP A 195 20.58 -1.31 23.01
CA ASP A 195 19.72 -2.16 23.85
C ASP A 195 19.17 -1.49 25.13
N ASP A 196 19.32 -0.17 25.25
CA ASP A 196 18.75 0.60 26.37
C ASP A 196 17.23 0.57 26.36
N LEU A 197 16.63 0.51 27.55
CA LEU A 197 15.18 0.51 27.75
C LEU A 197 14.68 1.87 28.26
N CYS A 198 13.51 2.27 27.79
CA CYS A 198 12.76 3.43 28.28
C CYS A 198 11.29 3.02 28.48
N SER A 199 10.72 3.35 29.63
CA SER A 199 9.30 3.09 29.91
C SER A 199 8.56 4.37 30.28
N GLU A 200 7.29 4.46 29.86
CA GLU A 200 6.39 5.54 30.24
C GLU A 200 5.00 4.99 30.57
N ARG A 201 4.43 5.46 31.68
CA ARG A 201 3.05 5.14 32.05
C ARG A 201 2.10 6.22 31.57
N ILE A 202 1.15 5.83 30.73
CA ILE A 202 0.15 6.73 30.16
C ILE A 202 -1.17 6.57 30.89
N LYS A 203 -1.89 7.69 31.07
CA LYS A 203 -3.25 7.71 31.62
C LYS A 203 -4.27 7.74 30.49
N HIS A 204 -5.39 7.04 30.67
CA HIS A 204 -6.56 7.21 29.81
C HIS A 204 -7.04 8.67 29.84
N ASP A 205 -7.26 9.23 28.66
CA ASP A 205 -7.80 10.57 28.41
C ASP A 205 -9.10 10.41 27.62
N SER A 206 -10.24 10.57 28.31
CA SER A 206 -11.55 10.36 27.69
C SER A 206 -11.82 11.31 26.54
N GLY A 207 -11.40 12.57 26.63
CA GLY A 207 -11.61 13.55 25.57
C GLY A 207 -10.79 13.23 24.32
N ALA A 208 -9.55 12.76 24.50
CA ALA A 208 -8.75 12.27 23.39
C ALA A 208 -9.38 11.03 22.74
N CYS A 209 -9.89 10.08 23.54
CA CYS A 209 -10.55 8.88 23.05
C CYS A 209 -11.83 9.20 22.26
N GLU A 210 -12.69 10.08 22.77
CA GLU A 210 -13.91 10.52 22.07
C GLU A 210 -13.56 11.14 20.71
N THR A 211 -12.55 12.01 20.67
CA THR A 211 -12.07 12.62 19.43
C THR A 211 -11.59 11.56 18.42
N LEU A 212 -10.85 10.54 18.88
CA LEU A 212 -10.33 9.47 18.03
C LEU A 212 -11.43 8.51 17.54
N MET A 213 -12.42 8.21 18.38
CA MET A 213 -13.58 7.40 18.01
C MET A 213 -14.44 8.11 16.95
N SER A 214 -14.76 9.39 17.16
CA SER A 214 -15.49 10.18 16.16
C SER A 214 -14.69 10.37 14.86
N LYS A 215 -13.36 10.41 14.95
CA LYS A 215 -12.48 10.40 13.77
C LYS A 215 -12.60 9.08 13.00
N ALA A 216 -12.52 7.94 13.68
CA ALA A 216 -12.67 6.62 13.06
C ALA A 216 -14.03 6.48 12.37
N GLU A 217 -15.12 6.82 13.07
CA GLU A 217 -16.49 6.77 12.54
C GLU A 217 -16.65 7.63 11.27
N ARG A 218 -16.16 8.88 11.31
CA ARG A 218 -16.20 9.78 10.14
C ARG A 218 -15.41 9.22 8.96
N ILE A 219 -14.25 8.61 9.19
CA ILE A 219 -13.44 8.02 8.11
C ILE A 219 -14.18 6.82 7.50
N ILE A 220 -14.72 5.93 8.34
CA ILE A 220 -15.35 4.68 7.90
C ILE A 220 -16.64 4.96 7.11
N THR A 221 -17.46 5.88 7.59
CA THR A 221 -18.79 6.16 7.02
C THR A 221 -18.79 7.15 5.86
N SER A 222 -17.65 7.80 5.55
CA SER A 222 -17.59 8.81 4.50
C SER A 222 -17.42 8.19 3.11
N ASN A 223 -18.30 8.52 2.17
CA ASN A 223 -18.14 8.22 0.74
C ASN A 223 -17.21 9.20 0.01
N GLU A 224 -16.94 10.36 0.62
CA GLU A 224 -16.00 11.33 0.09
C GLU A 224 -14.65 11.28 0.83
N PRO A 225 -13.51 11.48 0.15
CA PRO A 225 -12.24 11.56 0.81
C PRO A 225 -12.20 12.81 1.70
N PRO A 226 -11.83 12.69 3.00
CA PRO A 226 -11.64 13.83 3.90
C PRO A 226 -10.73 14.91 3.31
N LYS A 227 -10.73 16.13 3.85
CA LYS A 227 -9.84 17.19 3.35
C LYS A 227 -8.37 16.78 3.45
N ARG A 228 -7.54 17.24 2.50
CA ARG A 228 -6.07 17.07 2.59
C ARG A 228 -5.57 17.75 3.87
N ALA A 229 -4.70 17.07 4.63
CA ALA A 229 -4.07 17.66 5.81
C ALA A 229 -3.01 18.72 5.46
N PHE A 230 -2.51 18.68 4.24
CA PHE A 230 -1.44 19.54 3.75
C PHE A 230 -1.80 20.15 2.40
N SER A 231 -1.23 21.32 2.10
CA SER A 231 -1.57 22.12 0.91
C SER A 231 -0.60 21.96 -0.26
N ARG A 232 0.48 21.18 -0.13
CA ARG A 232 1.46 20.96 -1.20
C ARG A 232 1.77 19.49 -1.42
N ARG A 233 1.83 19.08 -2.69
CA ARG A 233 2.20 17.72 -3.14
C ARG A 233 3.60 17.32 -2.68
N ASP A 234 4.55 18.25 -2.72
CA ASP A 234 5.97 18.05 -2.42
C ASP A 234 6.32 18.10 -0.93
N TYR A 235 5.35 18.40 -0.06
CA TYR A 235 5.54 18.41 1.38
C TYR A 235 5.94 17.01 1.87
N TYR A 236 6.89 16.90 2.79
CA TYR A 236 7.59 15.63 3.04
C TYR A 236 6.66 14.45 3.40
N GLU A 237 5.56 14.66 4.12
CA GLU A 237 4.58 13.61 4.41
C GLU A 237 3.74 13.23 3.16
N CYS A 238 3.44 14.18 2.27
CA CYS A 238 2.77 13.90 1.01
C CYS A 238 3.72 13.25 -0.01
N LYS A 239 4.99 13.69 -0.05
CA LYS A 239 6.01 13.23 -0.98
C LYS A 239 6.21 11.71 -0.93
N TRP A 240 6.13 11.14 0.28
CA TRP A 240 6.31 9.71 0.54
C TRP A 240 4.99 8.99 0.86
N CYS A 241 3.86 9.56 0.49
CA CYS A 241 2.54 8.97 0.73
C CYS A 241 2.19 8.00 -0.41
N ASP A 242 1.82 6.77 -0.09
CA ASP A 242 1.44 5.74 -1.07
C ASP A 242 0.19 6.11 -1.87
N ALA A 243 -0.64 7.02 -1.36
CA ALA A 243 -1.84 7.53 -2.02
C ALA A 243 -1.60 8.82 -2.81
N GLN A 244 -0.35 9.22 -3.07
CA GLN A 244 -0.06 10.54 -3.64
C GLN A 244 -0.72 10.73 -5.02
N SER A 245 -0.56 9.78 -5.96
CA SER A 245 -1.13 9.89 -7.30
C SER A 245 -2.67 9.99 -7.26
N ILE A 246 -3.33 9.22 -6.39
CA ILE A 246 -4.79 9.31 -6.20
C ILE A 246 -5.17 10.66 -5.58
N CYS A 247 -4.44 11.09 -4.54
CA CYS A 247 -4.76 12.28 -3.76
C CYS A 247 -4.52 13.59 -4.50
N TRP A 248 -3.50 13.66 -5.35
CA TRP A 248 -3.04 14.89 -6.02
C TRP A 248 -3.28 14.92 -7.53
N GLY A 249 -3.67 13.80 -8.12
CA GLY A 249 -3.79 13.63 -9.56
C GLY A 249 -2.68 12.70 -10.07
N PRO A 250 -3.01 11.69 -10.88
CA PRO A 250 -2.01 10.97 -11.63
C PRO A 250 -1.36 11.91 -12.65
N GLU A 251 -0.12 11.62 -13.03
CA GLU A 251 0.47 12.23 -14.22
C GLU A 251 -0.33 11.80 -15.47
N SER A 252 -0.23 12.57 -16.57
CA SER A 252 -1.03 12.30 -17.78
C SER A 252 -0.78 10.92 -18.40
N SER A 253 0.41 10.35 -18.15
CA SER A 253 0.83 9.01 -18.59
C SER A 253 0.48 7.90 -17.59
N GLU A 254 0.03 8.21 -16.38
CA GLU A 254 -0.39 7.22 -15.39
C GLU A 254 -1.86 6.81 -15.62
N PRO A 255 -2.28 5.63 -15.10
CA PRO A 255 -3.67 5.22 -15.15
C PRO A 255 -4.63 6.23 -14.51
N ALA A 256 -5.82 6.35 -15.08
CA ALA A 256 -6.90 7.20 -14.58
C ALA A 256 -7.33 6.81 -13.16
N LEU A 257 -7.26 5.51 -12.82
CA LEU A 257 -7.49 4.99 -11.49
C LEU A 257 -6.22 4.26 -10.99
N PRO A 258 -5.27 4.98 -10.36
CA PRO A 258 -3.96 4.43 -9.99
C PRO A 258 -4.03 3.66 -8.66
N ILE A 259 -4.84 2.61 -8.63
CA ILE A 259 -4.94 1.63 -7.54
C ILE A 259 -4.38 0.28 -7.99
N LYS A 260 -3.92 -0.55 -7.06
CA LYS A 260 -3.33 -1.87 -7.38
C LYS A 260 -4.37 -2.98 -7.52
N THR A 261 -5.48 -2.89 -6.80
CA THR A 261 -6.49 -3.95 -6.72
C THR A 261 -7.87 -3.32 -6.55
N LEU A 262 -8.86 -3.81 -7.30
CA LEU A 262 -10.24 -3.40 -7.13
C LEU A 262 -10.86 -4.06 -5.92
N SER A 263 -11.78 -3.34 -5.29
CA SER A 263 -12.58 -3.86 -4.19
C SER A 263 -13.89 -3.09 -4.14
N CYS A 264 -14.98 -3.77 -3.76
CA CYS A 264 -16.25 -3.11 -3.45
C CYS A 264 -16.11 -1.98 -2.43
N ARG A 265 -15.05 -1.93 -1.61
CA ARG A 265 -14.78 -0.78 -0.73
C ARG A 265 -14.66 0.55 -1.48
N GLN A 266 -14.30 0.51 -2.76
CA GLN A 266 -14.09 1.66 -3.62
C GLN A 266 -15.38 2.05 -4.38
N CYS A 267 -16.48 1.33 -4.16
CA CYS A 267 -17.73 1.47 -4.89
C CYS A 267 -18.71 2.44 -4.21
N CYS A 268 -19.46 3.19 -5.01
CA CYS A 268 -20.58 4.04 -4.60
C CYS A 268 -21.74 3.26 -3.99
N HIS A 269 -21.89 1.99 -4.34
CA HIS A 269 -22.99 1.12 -3.90
C HIS A 269 -22.65 0.31 -2.66
N ALA A 270 -21.44 0.47 -2.10
CA ALA A 270 -20.99 -0.33 -0.98
C ALA A 270 -20.91 0.53 0.27
N THR A 271 -21.70 0.18 1.28
CA THR A 271 -21.71 0.85 2.59
C THR A 271 -21.24 -0.11 3.68
N PRO A 272 -20.32 0.31 4.57
CA PRO A 272 -19.94 -0.49 5.71
C PRO A 272 -21.06 -0.52 6.75
N ASP A 273 -21.45 -1.71 7.21
CA ASP A 273 -22.35 -1.86 8.35
C ASP A 273 -21.56 -1.68 9.65
N ILE A 274 -21.73 -0.53 10.30
CA ILE A 274 -21.08 -0.21 11.58
C ILE A 274 -21.92 -0.60 12.81
N HIS A 275 -23.10 -1.17 12.60
CA HIS A 275 -24.06 -1.53 13.65
C HIS A 275 -24.08 -3.02 13.95
N SER A 276 -23.72 -3.86 12.99
CA SER A 276 -23.56 -5.31 13.16
C SER A 276 -22.09 -5.69 13.24
N GLU A 277 -21.76 -6.65 14.12
CA GLU A 277 -20.40 -7.20 14.22
C GLU A 277 -20.00 -7.97 12.95
N GLY A 278 -18.70 -8.06 12.68
CA GLY A 278 -18.13 -8.87 11.61
C GLY A 278 -17.52 -8.10 10.43
N ALA A 279 -17.38 -6.78 10.54
CA ALA A 279 -16.85 -5.89 9.51
C ALA A 279 -17.58 -6.03 8.16
N ASN A 280 -18.91 -6.20 8.23
CA ASN A 280 -19.74 -6.47 7.06
C ASN A 280 -19.91 -5.22 6.18
N TRP A 281 -20.05 -5.45 4.89
CA TRP A 281 -20.42 -4.45 3.90
C TRP A 281 -21.71 -4.86 3.22
N HIS A 282 -22.52 -3.89 2.83
CA HIS A 282 -23.76 -4.10 2.08
C HIS A 282 -23.67 -3.43 0.71
N CYS A 283 -24.11 -4.12 -0.34
CA CYS A 283 -24.23 -3.57 -1.67
C CYS A 283 -25.67 -3.12 -1.91
N GLU A 284 -25.93 -1.80 -1.96
CA GLU A 284 -27.30 -1.29 -2.20
C GLU A 284 -27.81 -1.64 -3.60
N LYS A 285 -26.93 -1.71 -4.60
CA LYS A 285 -27.29 -2.02 -5.99
C LYS A 285 -27.85 -3.44 -6.14
N LEU A 286 -27.21 -4.41 -5.48
CA LEU A 286 -27.61 -5.81 -5.52
C LEU A 286 -28.57 -6.20 -4.38
N GLY A 287 -28.70 -5.35 -3.35
CA GLY A 287 -29.52 -5.63 -2.16
C GLY A 287 -28.99 -6.78 -1.30
N VAL A 288 -27.69 -7.08 -1.36
CA VAL A 288 -27.06 -8.21 -0.66
C VAL A 288 -25.80 -7.78 0.10
N PRO A 289 -25.40 -8.51 1.16
CA PRO A 289 -24.08 -8.36 1.74
C PRO A 289 -22.99 -8.56 0.70
N VAL A 290 -21.94 -7.72 0.75
CA VAL A 290 -20.77 -7.87 -0.11
C VAL A 290 -19.98 -9.08 0.38
N LYS A 291 -19.75 -10.04 -0.52
CA LYS A 291 -18.96 -11.24 -0.24
C LYS A 291 -17.52 -11.03 -0.70
N ASP A 292 -16.55 -11.35 0.17
CA ASP A 292 -15.09 -11.32 -0.09
C ASP A 292 -14.54 -9.96 -0.59
N LEU A 293 -15.39 -8.91 -0.65
CA LEU A 293 -15.09 -7.56 -1.12
C LEU A 293 -14.63 -7.49 -2.58
N GLU A 294 -14.88 -8.54 -3.35
CA GLU A 294 -14.66 -8.60 -4.80
C GLU A 294 -15.62 -7.64 -5.53
N PRO A 295 -15.15 -6.88 -6.54
CA PRO A 295 -16.03 -6.01 -7.33
C PRO A 295 -17.02 -6.85 -8.14
N CYS A 296 -18.26 -6.37 -8.28
CA CYS A 296 -19.24 -6.94 -9.21
C CYS A 296 -19.25 -6.19 -10.55
N GLU A 297 -20.03 -6.68 -11.52
CA GLU A 297 -20.18 -6.04 -12.83
C GLU A 297 -20.76 -4.62 -12.77
N HIS A 298 -21.46 -4.28 -11.67
CA HIS A 298 -22.03 -2.95 -11.42
C HIS A 298 -21.07 -2.03 -10.64
N HIS A 299 -19.76 -2.34 -10.57
CA HIS A 299 -18.82 -1.56 -9.76
C HIS A 299 -18.66 -0.14 -10.29
N LEU A 300 -19.13 0.83 -9.50
CA LEU A 300 -19.09 2.26 -9.78
C LEU A 300 -18.17 2.95 -8.78
N CYS A 301 -16.97 3.35 -9.21
CA CYS A 301 -15.96 3.97 -8.34
C CYS A 301 -16.46 5.26 -7.70
N LEU A 302 -16.08 5.45 -6.43
CA LEU A 302 -16.31 6.71 -5.70
C LEU A 302 -15.68 7.88 -6.46
N PRO A 303 -16.43 8.97 -6.73
CA PRO A 303 -15.94 10.11 -7.51
C PRO A 303 -14.65 10.72 -6.95
N GLY A 304 -14.50 10.74 -5.63
CA GLY A 304 -13.30 11.26 -4.96
C GLY A 304 -11.99 10.50 -5.23
N LEU A 305 -12.02 9.39 -5.98
CA LEU A 305 -10.84 8.69 -6.48
C LEU A 305 -10.24 9.35 -7.74
N PHE A 306 -11.00 10.18 -8.44
CA PHE A 306 -10.58 10.86 -9.68
C PHE A 306 -10.24 12.32 -9.40
N SER A 307 -9.10 12.58 -8.76
CA SER A 307 -8.73 13.94 -8.31
C SER A 307 -8.47 14.97 -9.41
N PHE A 308 -8.36 14.54 -10.68
CA PHE A 308 -8.22 15.39 -11.86
C PHE A 308 -9.56 15.69 -12.57
N ALA A 309 -10.66 15.10 -12.08
CA ALA A 309 -11.99 15.26 -12.64
C ALA A 309 -13.02 15.53 -11.52
N SER A 310 -14.21 15.98 -11.89
CA SER A 310 -15.34 16.12 -10.98
C SER A 310 -16.58 15.47 -11.58
N PRO A 311 -17.46 14.87 -10.77
CA PRO A 311 -18.74 14.38 -11.26
C PRO A 311 -19.60 15.56 -11.72
N ASP A 312 -20.08 15.50 -12.96
CA ASP A 312 -20.92 16.51 -13.61
C ASP A 312 -22.40 16.09 -13.61
N ASP A 313 -22.68 14.82 -13.89
CA ASP A 313 -24.03 14.25 -13.95
C ASP A 313 -24.05 12.78 -13.52
N PHE A 314 -25.20 12.29 -13.08
CA PHE A 314 -25.45 10.88 -12.78
C PHE A 314 -26.65 10.41 -13.60
N ARG A 315 -26.48 9.30 -14.31
CA ARG A 315 -27.50 8.76 -15.19
C ARG A 315 -27.78 7.31 -14.88
N ASN A 316 -29.06 6.96 -14.96
CA ASN A 316 -29.56 5.61 -14.89
C ASN A 316 -30.67 5.52 -15.94
N ASP A 317 -30.29 5.12 -17.14
CA ASP A 317 -31.13 5.13 -18.34
C ASP A 317 -31.06 3.78 -19.07
N GLU A 318 -31.53 3.74 -20.32
CA GLU A 318 -31.57 2.54 -21.15
C GLU A 318 -30.17 1.91 -21.37
N ARG A 319 -29.10 2.70 -21.22
CA ARG A 319 -27.71 2.24 -21.32
C ARG A 319 -27.25 1.54 -20.04
N GLY A 320 -27.83 1.87 -18.89
CA GLY A 320 -27.41 1.45 -17.56
C GLY A 320 -27.11 2.62 -16.62
N GLU A 321 -26.47 2.32 -15.49
CA GLU A 321 -26.07 3.30 -14.47
C GLU A 321 -24.61 3.77 -14.63
N TYR A 322 -24.40 5.09 -14.67
CA TYR A 322 -23.08 5.68 -14.86
C TYR A 322 -22.99 7.13 -14.36
N ILE A 323 -21.76 7.58 -14.13
CA ILE A 323 -21.42 8.95 -13.78
C ILE A 323 -20.70 9.60 -14.97
N VAL A 324 -21.13 10.81 -15.32
CA VAL A 324 -20.43 11.67 -16.26
C VAL A 324 -19.41 12.48 -15.47
N PHE A 325 -18.13 12.35 -15.82
CA PHE A 325 -17.03 13.11 -15.24
C PHE A 325 -16.61 14.22 -16.18
N LYS A 326 -16.16 15.32 -15.59
CA LYS A 326 -15.62 16.49 -16.29
C LYS A 326 -14.25 16.84 -15.74
N ASN A 327 -13.28 16.94 -16.64
CA ASN A 327 -11.91 17.35 -16.35
C ASN A 327 -11.80 18.88 -16.20
N GLU A 328 -10.67 19.36 -15.67
CA GLU A 328 -10.40 20.82 -15.55
C GLU A 328 -10.37 21.54 -16.91
N ASP A 329 -9.97 20.85 -17.98
CA ASP A 329 -9.98 21.37 -19.36
C ASP A 329 -11.37 21.37 -20.01
N GLY A 330 -12.39 20.87 -19.30
CA GLY A 330 -13.77 20.79 -19.73
C GLY A 330 -14.13 19.53 -20.54
N ALA A 331 -13.17 18.66 -20.83
CA ALA A 331 -13.44 17.39 -21.49
C ALA A 331 -14.24 16.45 -20.57
N THR A 332 -15.12 15.65 -21.16
CA THR A 332 -16.02 14.75 -20.44
C THR A 332 -15.80 13.29 -20.80
N TRP A 333 -16.03 12.40 -19.84
CA TRP A 333 -15.98 10.95 -20.01
C TRP A 333 -16.97 10.28 -19.06
N GLU A 334 -17.32 9.02 -19.33
CA GLU A 334 -18.40 8.32 -18.62
C GLU A 334 -17.87 7.03 -17.98
N HIS A 335 -18.27 6.77 -16.73
CA HIS A 335 -17.85 5.59 -15.97
C HIS A 335 -19.03 4.92 -15.29
N GLY A 336 -19.17 3.61 -15.48
CA GLY A 336 -20.23 2.79 -14.89
C GLY A 336 -20.53 1.56 -15.75
N GLU A 337 -21.65 0.91 -15.46
CA GLU A 337 -22.15 -0.25 -16.24
C GLU A 337 -22.83 0.16 -17.55
N GLY A 338 -23.02 1.47 -17.77
CA GLY A 338 -23.66 2.00 -18.96
C GLY A 338 -22.98 1.55 -20.26
N PHE A 339 -23.76 1.19 -21.27
CA PHE A 339 -23.23 0.93 -22.63
C PHE A 339 -22.30 2.07 -23.08
N ASN A 340 -21.11 1.75 -23.59
CA ASN A 340 -20.01 2.68 -23.93
C ASN A 340 -19.34 3.44 -22.76
N CYS A 341 -19.63 3.13 -21.50
CA CYS A 341 -18.89 3.68 -20.37
C CYS A 341 -17.58 2.93 -20.14
N TYR A 342 -16.63 3.58 -19.45
CA TYR A 342 -15.41 2.92 -18.99
C TYR A 342 -15.72 2.11 -17.72
N SER A 343 -15.31 0.84 -17.68
CA SER A 343 -15.36 0.04 -16.45
C SER A 343 -14.26 0.45 -15.47
N SER A 344 -14.39 0.04 -14.21
CA SER A 344 -13.34 0.28 -13.19
C SER A 344 -12.00 -0.37 -13.58
N GLU A 345 -12.05 -1.54 -14.19
CA GLU A 345 -10.85 -2.24 -14.69
C GLU A 345 -10.20 -1.53 -15.86
N GLU A 346 -10.98 -0.96 -16.78
CA GLU A 346 -10.45 -0.18 -17.88
C GLU A 346 -9.73 1.08 -17.35
N LEU A 347 -10.30 1.76 -16.35
CA LEU A 347 -9.69 2.96 -15.76
C LEU A 347 -8.38 2.68 -15.00
N MET A 348 -8.17 1.45 -14.51
CA MET A 348 -6.87 1.04 -13.95
C MET A 348 -5.77 0.85 -15.00
N LYS A 349 -6.15 0.74 -16.28
CA LYS A 349 -5.23 0.49 -17.40
C LYS A 349 -5.08 1.73 -18.27
N LEU A 350 -6.16 2.46 -18.48
CA LEU A 350 -6.24 3.60 -19.38
C LEU A 350 -5.55 4.81 -18.77
N ARG A 351 -4.62 5.42 -19.52
CA ARG A 351 -3.91 6.63 -19.07
C ARG A 351 -4.85 7.83 -19.07
N VAL A 352 -4.60 8.78 -18.18
CA VAL A 352 -5.40 10.03 -18.11
C VAL A 352 -5.49 10.72 -19.47
N LYS A 353 -4.38 10.80 -20.22
CA LYS A 353 -4.33 11.43 -21.56
C LYS A 353 -5.20 10.75 -22.63
N ASP A 354 -5.60 9.50 -22.42
CA ASP A 354 -6.34 8.70 -23.40
C ASP A 354 -7.85 8.62 -23.08
N LEU A 355 -8.30 9.10 -21.91
CA LEU A 355 -9.71 9.08 -21.49
C LEU A 355 -10.64 9.80 -22.45
N THR A 356 -10.19 10.94 -22.96
CA THR A 356 -11.01 11.85 -23.78
C THR A 356 -10.56 11.85 -25.23
N GLY A 357 -9.64 10.94 -25.58
CA GLY A 357 -9.03 10.82 -26.90
C GLY A 357 -9.98 10.24 -27.94
N GLY A 358 -10.00 10.84 -29.12
CA GLY A 358 -11.00 10.53 -30.15
C GLY A 358 -10.96 9.10 -30.69
N ILE A 359 -9.80 8.42 -30.75
CA ILE A 359 -9.76 7.05 -31.28
C ILE A 359 -10.28 6.03 -30.27
N VAL A 360 -9.92 6.15 -28.98
CA VAL A 360 -10.36 5.22 -27.93
C VAL A 360 -11.86 5.34 -27.72
N ALA A 361 -12.36 6.57 -27.53
CA ALA A 361 -13.79 6.82 -27.34
C ALA A 361 -14.61 6.38 -28.56
N LYS A 362 -14.17 6.70 -29.79
CA LYS A 362 -14.86 6.26 -31.01
C LYS A 362 -14.79 4.75 -31.22
N THR A 363 -13.69 4.10 -30.85
CA THR A 363 -13.55 2.65 -30.99
C THR A 363 -14.49 1.92 -30.02
N LYS A 364 -14.65 2.39 -28.77
CA LYS A 364 -15.70 1.87 -27.89
C LYS A 364 -17.07 2.06 -28.52
N GLU A 365 -17.38 3.29 -28.96
CA GLU A 365 -18.68 3.63 -29.55
C GLU A 365 -19.05 2.78 -30.78
N LEU A 366 -18.09 2.54 -31.68
CA LEU A 366 -18.32 1.86 -32.96
C LEU A 366 -18.28 0.33 -32.85
N PHE A 367 -17.49 -0.21 -31.92
CA PHE A 367 -17.15 -1.64 -31.91
C PHE A 367 -17.45 -2.35 -30.59
N ASP A 368 -18.04 -1.67 -29.60
CA ASP A 368 -18.28 -2.23 -28.26
C ASP A 368 -17.00 -2.82 -27.65
N ALA A 369 -15.89 -2.08 -27.83
CA ALA A 369 -14.55 -2.56 -27.49
C ALA A 369 -14.24 -2.42 -25.99
N GLU A 370 -13.33 -3.26 -25.50
CA GLU A 370 -12.80 -3.22 -24.13
C GLU A 370 -11.30 -2.93 -24.14
N ILE A 371 -10.85 -2.07 -23.24
CA ILE A 371 -9.43 -1.78 -23.04
C ILE A 371 -8.79 -2.87 -22.17
N THR A 372 -8.03 -3.75 -22.81
CA THR A 372 -7.31 -4.83 -22.13
C THR A 372 -5.92 -4.44 -21.64
N GLN A 373 -5.26 -3.48 -22.31
CA GLN A 373 -3.93 -2.98 -21.97
C GLN A 373 -3.67 -1.59 -22.55
N CYS A 374 -2.78 -0.81 -21.92
CA CYS A 374 -2.28 0.46 -22.43
C CYS A 374 -0.76 0.50 -22.25
N GLU A 375 0.00 0.23 -23.33
CA GLU A 375 1.46 0.27 -23.32
C GLU A 375 1.96 1.52 -24.03
N GLU A 376 3.04 2.14 -23.53
CA GLU A 376 3.80 3.09 -24.33
C GLU A 376 4.57 2.33 -25.39
N ASP A 377 4.34 2.69 -26.65
CA ASP A 377 5.15 2.19 -27.73
C ASP A 377 6.54 2.83 -27.66
N ILE A 378 7.50 2.12 -27.07
CA ILE A 378 8.90 2.56 -27.03
C ILE A 378 9.40 2.91 -28.43
N LEU A 379 8.96 2.19 -29.46
CA LEU A 379 9.38 2.47 -30.83
C LEU A 379 8.97 3.87 -31.29
N SER A 380 7.87 4.42 -30.77
CA SER A 380 7.43 5.79 -31.05
C SER A 380 8.38 6.86 -30.51
N CYS A 381 9.15 6.55 -29.46
CA CYS A 381 10.23 7.41 -28.94
C CYS A 381 11.52 7.31 -29.78
N TYR A 382 11.61 6.29 -30.66
CA TYR A 382 12.73 6.05 -31.56
C TYR A 382 12.26 6.01 -33.02
N PRO A 383 11.61 7.08 -33.52
CA PRO A 383 11.17 7.12 -34.90
C PRO A 383 12.38 7.08 -35.83
N LYS A 384 12.19 6.51 -37.01
CA LYS A 384 13.30 6.24 -37.94
C LYS A 384 13.96 7.54 -38.43
N GLU A 385 13.22 8.63 -38.54
CA GLU A 385 13.78 9.96 -38.84
C GLU A 385 14.75 10.49 -37.78
N ASP A 386 14.49 10.26 -36.50
CA ASP A 386 15.28 10.79 -35.39
C ASP A 386 16.36 9.82 -34.89
N CYS A 387 16.45 8.65 -35.52
CA CYS A 387 17.43 7.62 -35.18
C CYS A 387 18.41 7.36 -36.32
N GLU A 388 19.61 6.91 -35.96
CA GLU A 388 20.51 6.18 -36.84
C GLU A 388 20.10 4.70 -36.83
N THR A 389 19.80 4.15 -38.01
CA THR A 389 19.68 2.68 -38.18
C THR A 389 21.09 2.09 -38.21
N VAL A 390 21.51 1.50 -37.10
CA VAL A 390 22.83 0.87 -36.94
C VAL A 390 22.90 -0.44 -37.72
N TRP A 391 21.79 -1.18 -37.75
CA TRP A 391 21.73 -2.47 -38.44
C TRP A 391 20.29 -2.89 -38.76
N GLU A 392 20.10 -3.58 -39.88
CA GLU A 392 18.86 -4.28 -40.23
C GLU A 392 19.17 -5.68 -40.77
N GLY A 393 18.39 -6.68 -40.38
CA GLY A 393 18.56 -8.03 -40.88
C GLY A 393 17.55 -9.04 -40.34
N ARG A 394 17.94 -10.32 -40.27
CA ARG A 394 17.11 -11.38 -39.70
C ARG A 394 17.31 -11.47 -38.20
N GLU A 395 16.24 -11.69 -37.44
CA GLU A 395 16.25 -11.76 -35.97
C GLU A 395 17.35 -12.67 -35.41
N LYS A 396 17.56 -13.85 -36.01
CA LYS A 396 18.61 -14.80 -35.60
C LYS A 396 20.04 -14.24 -35.59
N ASN A 397 20.28 -13.12 -36.29
CA ASN A 397 21.59 -12.47 -36.37
C ASN A 397 21.67 -11.23 -35.46
N LEU A 398 20.60 -10.86 -34.74
CA LEU A 398 20.52 -9.63 -33.95
C LEU A 398 21.61 -9.56 -32.88
N SER A 399 21.82 -10.63 -32.10
CA SER A 399 22.83 -10.65 -31.04
C SER A 399 24.25 -10.54 -31.59
N GLU A 400 24.53 -11.14 -32.75
CA GLU A 400 25.82 -11.03 -33.43
C GLU A 400 26.04 -9.61 -33.97
N ALA A 401 25.02 -9.02 -34.59
CA ALA A 401 25.05 -7.65 -35.07
C ALA A 401 25.24 -6.64 -33.93
N TRP A 402 24.60 -6.85 -32.78
CA TRP A 402 24.79 -6.04 -31.59
C TRP A 402 26.23 -6.10 -31.08
N ARG A 403 26.78 -7.31 -30.95
CA ARG A 403 28.17 -7.51 -30.54
C ARG A 403 29.15 -6.87 -31.52
N ALA A 404 28.88 -6.93 -32.82
CA ALA A 404 29.70 -6.28 -33.82
C ALA A 404 29.65 -4.74 -33.74
N ALA A 405 28.48 -4.17 -33.46
CA ALA A 405 28.29 -2.72 -33.40
C ALA A 405 28.83 -2.09 -32.10
N PHE A 406 28.69 -2.78 -30.96
CA PHE A 406 28.94 -2.18 -29.64
C PHE A 406 29.96 -2.92 -28.79
N ASN A 407 30.47 -4.07 -29.24
CA ASN A 407 31.37 -4.94 -28.46
C ASN A 407 30.78 -5.37 -27.10
N GLU A 408 29.46 -5.57 -27.06
CA GLU A 408 28.67 -5.97 -25.89
C GLU A 408 27.89 -7.26 -26.20
N ASP A 409 27.57 -8.05 -25.17
CA ASP A 409 26.62 -9.15 -25.31
C ASP A 409 25.20 -8.67 -25.01
N LEU A 410 24.37 -8.60 -26.05
CA LEU A 410 22.97 -8.15 -25.96
C LEU A 410 22.20 -8.89 -24.84
N MET A 411 22.43 -10.20 -24.68
CA MET A 411 21.70 -11.01 -23.71
C MET A 411 22.15 -10.79 -22.26
N SER A 412 23.27 -10.09 -22.07
CA SER A 412 23.80 -9.73 -20.74
C SER A 412 23.39 -8.34 -20.28
N LEU A 413 22.80 -7.54 -21.17
CA LEU A 413 22.39 -6.18 -20.85
C LEU A 413 21.08 -6.17 -20.07
N GLU A 414 21.01 -5.28 -19.08
CA GLU A 414 19.78 -4.96 -18.40
C GLU A 414 18.96 -4.01 -19.29
N MET A 415 17.74 -4.40 -19.62
CA MET A 415 16.82 -3.57 -20.41
C MET A 415 16.34 -2.40 -19.56
N ILE A 416 16.35 -1.19 -20.14
CA ILE A 416 15.76 0.00 -19.51
C ILE A 416 14.24 -0.11 -19.55
N ASN A 417 13.69 -0.49 -20.70
CA ASN A 417 12.27 -0.66 -20.92
C ASN A 417 12.02 -1.65 -22.08
N SER A 418 10.81 -2.20 -22.20
CA SER A 418 10.40 -3.03 -23.35
C SER A 418 8.90 -2.93 -23.63
N SER A 419 8.50 -3.03 -24.90
CA SER A 419 7.09 -3.12 -25.31
C SER A 419 6.88 -4.24 -26.33
N SER A 420 5.68 -4.83 -26.35
CA SER A 420 5.37 -5.99 -27.19
C SER A 420 4.01 -5.83 -27.86
N PHE A 421 4.04 -5.60 -29.16
CA PHE A 421 2.86 -5.47 -30.01
C PHE A 421 2.71 -6.68 -30.95
N PRO A 422 1.53 -6.90 -31.54
CA PRO A 422 1.32 -7.98 -32.52
C PRO A 422 2.33 -7.96 -33.68
N ASP A 423 2.76 -6.77 -34.08
CA ASP A 423 3.63 -6.59 -35.24
C ASP A 423 5.13 -6.58 -34.90
N TYR A 424 5.51 -6.29 -33.65
CA TYR A 424 6.90 -6.23 -33.22
C TYR A 424 7.08 -6.26 -31.69
N LYS A 425 8.31 -6.55 -31.28
CA LYS A 425 8.81 -6.39 -29.92
C LYS A 425 9.98 -5.43 -29.95
N VAL A 426 10.10 -4.57 -28.95
CA VAL A 426 11.22 -3.62 -28.85
C VAL A 426 11.74 -3.57 -27.42
N ALA A 427 13.07 -3.50 -27.29
CA ALA A 427 13.76 -3.32 -26.02
C ALA A 427 14.64 -2.07 -26.08
N GLU A 428 14.49 -1.18 -25.10
CA GLU A 428 15.35 -0.03 -24.86
C GLU A 428 16.55 -0.43 -24.01
N LEU A 429 17.73 -0.03 -24.46
CA LEU A 429 19.02 -0.42 -23.92
C LEU A 429 19.87 0.83 -23.63
N PRO A 430 20.81 0.76 -22.66
CA PRO A 430 21.62 1.90 -22.24
C PRO A 430 22.24 2.67 -23.40
N GLY A 431 22.32 4.00 -23.32
CA GLY A 431 22.93 4.83 -24.36
C GLY A 431 22.00 5.17 -25.52
N GLY A 432 20.69 5.18 -25.31
CA GLY A 432 19.70 5.59 -26.30
C GLY A 432 19.60 4.63 -27.48
N ARG A 433 19.72 3.33 -27.23
CA ARG A 433 19.73 2.28 -28.25
C ARG A 433 18.48 1.42 -28.11
N VAL A 434 17.90 1.00 -29.22
CA VAL A 434 16.80 0.04 -29.22
C VAL A 434 17.10 -1.15 -30.13
N ALA A 435 16.69 -2.33 -29.68
CA ALA A 435 16.65 -3.54 -30.48
C ALA A 435 15.19 -3.88 -30.79
N ILE A 436 14.84 -4.00 -32.06
CA ILE A 436 13.48 -4.20 -32.55
C ILE A 436 13.42 -5.54 -33.26
N VAL A 437 12.43 -6.36 -32.94
CA VAL A 437 12.14 -7.65 -33.58
C VAL A 437 10.74 -7.60 -34.17
N TRP A 438 10.63 -7.69 -35.48
CA TRP A 438 9.37 -7.67 -36.21
C TRP A 438 8.77 -9.08 -36.30
N CYS A 439 7.44 -9.18 -36.30
CA CYS A 439 6.72 -10.45 -36.44
C CYS A 439 7.07 -11.21 -37.74
N SER A 440 7.60 -10.50 -38.75
CA SER A 440 8.12 -11.06 -39.99
C SER A 440 9.45 -11.84 -39.85
N GLY A 441 10.04 -11.91 -38.66
CA GLY A 441 11.36 -12.51 -38.40
C GLY A 441 12.54 -11.61 -38.80
N ARG A 442 12.27 -10.33 -39.07
CA ARG A 442 13.30 -9.29 -39.25
C ARG A 442 13.62 -8.62 -37.92
N ALA A 443 14.81 -8.04 -37.82
CA ALA A 443 15.19 -7.21 -36.69
C ALA A 443 15.95 -5.97 -37.13
N GLU A 444 15.91 -4.94 -36.30
CA GLU A 444 16.57 -3.65 -36.51
C GLU A 444 17.23 -3.19 -35.20
N ILE A 445 18.39 -2.55 -35.31
CA ILE A 445 19.03 -1.80 -34.23
C ILE A 445 18.95 -0.33 -34.59
N ARG A 446 18.36 0.48 -33.72
CA ARG A 446 18.38 1.94 -33.83
C ARG A 446 19.14 2.56 -32.68
N LYS A 447 19.75 3.71 -32.93
CA LYS A 447 20.35 4.58 -31.92
C LYS A 447 19.79 5.99 -32.10
N GLY A 448 19.31 6.60 -31.03
CA GLY A 448 18.87 7.99 -31.06
C GLY A 448 20.01 8.92 -31.50
N LYS A 449 19.71 9.87 -32.38
CA LYS A 449 20.65 10.94 -32.73
C LYS A 449 20.80 11.88 -31.53
N GLU A 450 22.03 12.33 -31.25
CA GLU A 450 22.29 13.35 -30.20
C GLU A 450 21.70 14.72 -30.54
#